data_AF-A0A5K1DYA1-F1
#
_entry.id   AF-A0A5K1DYA1-F1
#
_cell.length_a   1.000
_cell.length_b   1.000
_cell.length_c   1.000
_cell.angle_alpha   90.00
_cell.angle_beta   90.00
_cell.angle_gamma   90.00
#
_symmetry.space_group_name_H-M   'P 1'
#
loop_
_entity.id
_entity.type
_entity.pdbx_description
1 polymer ?
#
loop_
_entity_poly.entity_id
_entity_poly.type
_entity_poly.pdbx_seq_one_letter_code
_entity_poly.pdbx_strand_id
1 'polypeptide(L)'
;LRSRYGGSYLLTVSTDPMQEAAIEDIIRGLSPNALAVYRVSGTLKFRLPKSEVRVCDVFQAMQIAKQSILVHAFGLADSSLEEVFFEVVNETLGITS
;
A
#
# COMPACT_ATOMS: atom_id res chain seq x y z
N LEU A 1 15.02 13.58 -9.13
CA LEU A 1 15.14 12.36 -8.29
C LEU A 1 14.15 12.29 -7.13
N ARG A 2 13.95 13.32 -6.28
CA ARG A 2 12.93 13.30 -5.20
C ARG A 2 11.46 13.19 -5.68
N SER A 3 11.15 13.68 -6.89
CA SER A 3 9.77 13.79 -7.39
C SER A 3 9.16 12.46 -7.86
N ARG A 4 9.95 11.42 -8.15
CA ARG A 4 9.42 10.14 -8.68
C ARG A 4 9.19 9.08 -7.58
N TYR A 5 9.91 9.16 -6.46
CA TYR A 5 9.92 8.10 -5.44
C TYR A 5 9.45 8.53 -4.03
N GLY A 6 9.30 9.84 -3.77
CA GLY A 6 8.63 10.38 -2.56
C GLY A 6 7.11 10.61 -2.75
N GLY A 7 6.56 10.14 -3.86
CA GLY A 7 5.21 10.44 -4.34
C GLY A 7 4.14 9.44 -3.91
N SER A 8 4.45 8.47 -3.04
CA SER A 8 3.50 7.45 -2.60
C SER A 8 3.50 7.28 -1.08
N TYR A 9 2.35 6.87 -0.54
CA TYR A 9 2.26 6.29 0.78
C TYR A 9 2.39 4.78 0.71
N LEU A 10 2.86 4.19 1.80
CA LEU A 10 2.96 2.77 2.00
C LEU A 10 1.90 2.33 3.01
N LEU A 11 0.85 1.69 2.50
CA LEU A 11 -0.22 1.14 3.32
C LEU A 11 0.09 -0.33 3.61
N THR A 12 0.12 -0.68 4.90
CA THR A 12 0.19 -2.08 5.35
C THR A 12 -1.14 -2.42 6.01
N VAL A 13 -1.73 -3.55 5.65
CA VAL A 13 -3.00 -4.05 6.18
C VAL A 13 -2.80 -5.49 6.61
N SER A 14 -3.21 -5.83 7.82
CA SER A 14 -3.29 -7.20 8.31
C SER A 14 -4.75 -7.63 8.38
N THR A 15 -5.06 -8.78 7.79
CA THR A 15 -6.40 -9.33 7.60
C THR A 15 -6.35 -10.86 7.66
N ASP A 16 -7.51 -11.50 7.78
CA ASP A 16 -7.62 -12.92 7.47
C ASP A 16 -7.29 -13.17 5.99
N PRO A 17 -6.53 -14.22 5.64
CA PRO A 17 -6.19 -14.56 4.25
C PRO A 17 -7.41 -14.68 3.31
N MET A 18 -8.57 -15.11 3.81
CA MET A 18 -9.80 -15.23 3.03
C MET A 18 -10.38 -13.87 2.64
N GLN A 19 -10.00 -12.80 3.32
CA GLN A 19 -10.52 -11.44 3.11
C GLN A 19 -9.58 -10.57 2.26
N GLU A 20 -8.41 -11.09 1.85
CA GLU A 20 -7.43 -10.29 1.10
C GLU A 20 -8.00 -9.67 -0.17
N ALA A 21 -8.87 -10.38 -0.90
CA ALA A 21 -9.51 -9.88 -2.11
C ALA A 21 -10.44 -8.67 -1.81
N ALA A 22 -11.17 -8.70 -0.70
CA ALA A 22 -12.01 -7.58 -0.28
C ALA A 22 -11.17 -6.34 0.07
N ILE A 23 -10.00 -6.54 0.67
CA ILE A 23 -9.05 -5.44 0.93
C ILE A 23 -8.53 -4.85 -0.38
N GLU A 24 -8.22 -5.68 -1.38
CA GLU A 24 -7.80 -5.20 -2.70
C GLU A 24 -8.86 -4.37 -3.40
N ASP A 25 -10.14 -4.74 -3.27
CA ASP A 25 -11.24 -3.97 -3.85
C ASP A 25 -11.40 -2.60 -3.17
N ILE A 26 -11.27 -2.54 -1.84
CA ILE A 26 -11.26 -1.27 -1.08
C ILE A 26 -10.10 -0.39 -1.55
N ILE A 27 -8.91 -0.97 -1.70
CA ILE A 27 -7.71 -0.22 -2.10
C ILE A 27 -7.81 0.27 -3.53
N ARG A 28 -8.36 -0.53 -4.45
CA ARG A 28 -8.64 -0.11 -5.83
C ARG A 28 -9.64 1.04 -5.90
N GLY A 29 -10.60 1.07 -4.97
CA GLY A 29 -11.53 2.18 -4.81
C GLY A 29 -10.87 3.46 -4.29
N LEU A 30 -9.84 3.34 -3.45
CA LEU A 30 -9.05 4.48 -2.97
C LEU A 30 -8.08 5.00 -4.04
N SER A 31 -7.41 4.11 -4.75
CA SER A 31 -6.44 4.45 -5.79
C SER A 31 -6.41 3.34 -6.86
N PRO A 32 -6.91 3.63 -8.08
CA PRO A 32 -6.85 2.69 -9.18
C PRO A 32 -5.42 2.28 -9.56
N ASN A 33 -4.45 3.17 -9.31
CA ASN A 33 -3.02 2.93 -9.58
C ASN A 33 -2.24 2.46 -8.35
N ALA A 34 -2.93 1.93 -7.33
CA ALA A 34 -2.28 1.29 -6.20
C ALA A 34 -1.46 0.07 -6.67
N LEU A 35 -0.23 -0.05 -6.19
CA LEU A 35 0.66 -1.17 -6.51
C LEU A 35 0.81 -2.09 -5.30
N ALA A 36 0.48 -3.37 -5.46
CA ALA A 36 0.79 -4.39 -4.46
C ALA A 36 2.31 -4.61 -4.40
N VAL A 37 2.90 -4.42 -3.22
CA VAL A 37 4.33 -4.67 -2.96
C VAL A 37 4.54 -6.13 -2.58
N TYR A 38 3.75 -6.65 -1.64
CA TYR A 38 3.74 -8.07 -1.29
C TYR A 38 2.44 -8.48 -0.59
N ARG A 39 2.25 -9.80 -0.53
CA ARG A 39 1.18 -10.48 0.22
C ARG A 39 1.81 -11.66 0.94
N VAL A 40 1.80 -11.63 2.28
CA VAL A 40 2.41 -12.69 3.10
C VAL A 40 1.52 -12.95 4.31
N SER A 41 0.93 -14.14 4.36
CA SER A 41 0.18 -14.65 5.51
C SER A 41 -0.86 -13.68 6.07
N GLY A 42 -1.73 -13.11 5.21
CA GLY A 42 -2.75 -12.16 5.63
C GLY A 42 -2.24 -10.72 5.84
N THR A 43 -0.94 -10.46 5.63
CA THR A 43 -0.40 -9.10 5.60
C THR A 43 -0.18 -8.65 4.16
N LEU A 44 -0.87 -7.58 3.80
CA LEU A 44 -0.84 -6.96 2.49
C LEU A 44 -0.13 -5.62 2.57
N LYS A 45 0.74 -5.34 1.61
CA LYS A 45 1.44 -4.06 1.52
C LYS A 45 1.23 -3.44 0.16
N PHE A 46 0.83 -2.17 0.14
CA PHE A 46 0.51 -1.43 -1.07
C PHE A 46 1.23 -0.08 -1.09
N ARG A 47 1.61 0.36 -2.29
CA ARG A 47 1.97 1.74 -2.57
C ARG A 47 0.77 2.46 -3.15
N LEU A 48 0.43 3.60 -2.55
CA LEU A 48 -0.66 4.47 -2.97
C LEU A 48 -0.08 5.80 -3.47
N PRO A 49 -0.25 6.18 -4.75
CA PRO A 49 0.13 7.50 -5.23
C PRO A 49 -0.52 8.61 -4.40
N LYS A 50 0.29 9.50 -3.82
CA LYS A 50 -0.17 10.66 -3.04
C LYS A 50 -1.04 11.62 -3.87
N SER A 51 -0.88 11.61 -5.19
CA SER A 51 -1.72 12.37 -6.11
C SER A 51 -3.16 11.86 -6.18
N GLU A 52 -3.41 10.62 -5.77
CA GLU A 52 -4.73 9.96 -5.85
C GLU A 52 -5.41 9.84 -4.48
N VAL A 53 -4.65 9.87 -3.38
CA VAL A 53 -5.19 9.63 -2.04
C VAL A 53 -4.89 10.75 -1.07
N ARG A 54 -5.89 11.10 -0.25
CA ARG A 54 -5.68 11.89 0.97
C ARG A 54 -5.59 10.94 2.16
N VAL A 55 -4.73 11.27 3.13
CA VAL A 55 -4.54 10.46 4.35
C VAL A 55 -5.86 10.26 5.10
N CYS A 56 -6.73 11.27 5.12
CA CYS A 56 -8.04 11.18 5.77
C CYS A 56 -8.94 10.11 5.12
N ASP A 57 -8.94 10.01 3.79
CA ASP A 57 -9.77 9.04 3.07
C ASP A 57 -9.27 7.61 3.31
N VAL A 58 -7.95 7.42 3.28
CA VAL A 58 -7.31 6.12 3.59
C VAL A 58 -7.63 5.71 5.03
N PHE A 59 -7.46 6.63 5.99
CA PHE A 59 -7.77 6.35 7.38
C PHE A 59 -9.24 6.00 7.57
N GLN A 60 -10.16 6.78 7.00
CA GLN A 60 -11.59 6.52 7.08
C GLN A 60 -11.97 5.16 6.49
N ALA A 61 -11.49 4.82 5.30
CA ALA A 61 -11.75 3.52 4.67
C ALA A 61 -11.26 2.36 5.54
N MET A 62 -10.06 2.47 6.11
CA MET A 62 -9.51 1.43 6.99
C MET A 62 -10.24 1.33 8.33
N GLN A 63 -10.74 2.44 8.88
CA GLN A 63 -11.59 2.40 10.08
C GLN A 63 -12.92 1.69 9.81
N ILE A 64 -13.56 1.97 8.68
CA ILE A 64 -14.79 1.27 8.26
C ILE A 64 -14.52 -0.23 8.08
N ALA A 65 -13.45 -0.59 7.36
CA ALA A 65 -13.07 -1.99 7.16
C ALA A 65 -12.76 -2.70 8.49
N LYS A 66 -12.14 -2.01 9.45
CA LYS A 66 -11.90 -2.53 10.80
C LYS A 66 -13.20 -2.76 11.58
N GLN A 67 -14.17 -1.86 11.47
CA GLN A 67 -15.51 -2.04 12.07
C GLN A 67 -16.26 -3.24 11.47
N SER A 68 -16.06 -3.53 10.19
CA SER A 68 -16.59 -4.72 9.51
C SER A 68 -15.80 -6.01 9.78
N ILE A 69 -14.81 -5.99 10.68
CA ILE A 69 -13.93 -7.12 11.02
C ILE A 69 -13.09 -7.61 9.81
N LEU A 70 -13.04 -6.82 8.73
CA LEU A 70 -12.23 -7.13 7.55
C LEU A 70 -10.76 -6.82 7.78
N VAL A 71 -10.42 -5.90 8.69
CA VAL A 71 -9.05 -5.51 9.00
C VAL A 71 -8.75 -5.75 10.48
N HIS A 72 -7.68 -6.49 10.77
CA HIS A 72 -7.16 -6.64 12.13
C HIS A 72 -6.35 -5.41 12.55
N ALA A 73 -5.44 -4.96 11.68
CA ALA A 73 -4.59 -3.80 11.89
C ALA A 73 -4.21 -3.15 10.56
N PHE A 74 -3.90 -1.86 10.58
CA PHE A 74 -3.32 -1.17 9.43
C PHE A 74 -2.33 -0.10 9.87
N GLY A 75 -1.43 0.26 8.98
CA GLY A 75 -0.48 1.35 9.15
C GLY A 75 -0.21 2.06 7.84
N LEU A 76 -0.02 3.38 7.89
CA LEU A 76 0.32 4.20 6.74
C LEU A 76 1.63 4.93 7.02
N ALA A 77 2.60 4.78 6.12
CA ALA A 77 3.89 5.46 6.21
C ALA A 77 4.20 6.21 4.91
N ASP A 78 5.04 7.23 4.99
CA ASP A 78 5.71 7.76 3.80
C ASP A 78 6.69 6.71 3.24
N SER A 79 6.94 6.74 1.93
CA SER A 79 8.00 5.93 1.34
C SER A 79 9.37 6.35 1.93
N SER A 80 10.10 5.38 2.47
CA SER A 80 11.44 5.63 3.05
C SER A 80 12.49 5.72 1.94
N LEU A 81 13.60 6.42 2.21
CA LEU A 81 14.74 6.49 1.28
C LEU A 81 15.34 5.11 0.97
N GLU A 82 15.27 4.16 1.91
CA GLU A 82 15.75 2.78 1.72
C GLU A 82 14.93 2.04 0.66
N GLU A 83 13.61 2.20 0.68
CA GLU A 83 12.71 1.54 -0.28
C GLU A 83 12.78 2.19 -1.67
N VAL A 84 12.99 3.52 -1.71
CA VAL A 84 13.38 4.25 -2.93
C VAL A 84 14.71 3.75 -3.48
N PHE A 85 15.69 3.50 -2.60
CA PHE A 85 17.01 3.02 -3.01
C PHE A 85 16.93 1.60 -3.58
N PHE A 86 16.18 0.70 -2.95
CA PHE A 86 15.96 -0.66 -3.45
C PHE A 86 15.32 -0.65 -4.84
N GLU A 87 14.34 0.24 -5.08
CA GLU A 87 13.69 0.39 -6.37
C GLU A 87 14.62 0.96 -7.44
N VAL A 88 15.38 2.02 -7.14
CA VAL A 88 16.37 2.58 -8.07
C VAL A 88 17.44 1.55 -8.42
N VAL A 89 17.87 0.75 -7.44
CA VAL A 89 18.82 -0.35 -7.67
C VAL A 89 18.20 -1.41 -8.58
N ASN A 90 16.93 -1.77 -8.38
CA ASN A 90 16.25 -2.73 -9.23
C ASN A 90 16.06 -2.22 -10.67
N GLU A 91 15.66 -0.95 -10.83
CA GLU A 91 15.47 -0.29 -12.13
C GLU A 91 16.81 -0.09 -12.87
N THR A 92 17.90 0.20 -12.14
CA THR A 92 19.22 0.46 -12.72
C THR A 92 19.99 -0.82 -13.04
N LEU A 93 19.82 -1.88 -12.24
CA LEU A 93 20.53 -3.15 -12.43
C LEU A 93 19.76 -4.18 -13.28
N GLY A 94 18.50 -3.91 -13.63
CA GLY A 94 17.70 -4.79 -14.48
C GLY A 94 17.46 -6.18 -13.90
N ILE A 95 17.48 -6.31 -12.57
CA ILE A 95 17.26 -7.58 -11.87
C ILE A 95 15.75 -7.81 -11.74
N THR A 96 15.05 -7.92 -12.87
CA THR A 96 13.65 -8.33 -12.87
C THR A 96 13.58 -9.79 -12.39
N SER A 97 12.90 -10.02 -11.26
CA SER A 97 12.35 -11.35 -10.93
C SER A 97 11.16 -11.66 -11.84
#